data_AF-A0A1E4TLP1-F1
#
_entry.id   AF-A0A1E4TLP1-F1
#
_cell.length_a   1.000
_cell.length_b   1.000
_cell.length_c   1.000
_cell.angle_alpha   90.00
_cell.angle_beta   90.00
_cell.angle_gamma   90.00
#
_symmetry.space_group_name_H-M   'P 1'
#
loop_
_entity.id
_entity.type
_entity.pdbx_description
1 polymer ?
#
loop_
_entity_poly.entity_id
_entity_poly.type
_entity_poly.pdbx_seq_one_letter_code
_entity_poly.pdbx_strand_id
1 'polypeptide(L)' 'VLSSCVIDHENPFIREHAILCIKALLKDNAENQQLIASLEARKVVDDDAIREAGMQAEIVDGKLKLNKS' A
#
# COMPACT_ATOMS: atom_id res chain seq x y z
N VAL A 1 -6.80 -9.19 0.73
CA VAL A 1 -5.35 -9.51 0.86
C VAL A 1 -4.50 -8.26 0.72
N LEU A 2 -4.51 -7.54 -0.41
CA LEU A 2 -3.72 -6.30 -0.57
C LEU A 2 -4.06 -5.22 0.48
N SER A 3 -5.34 -5.06 0.83
CA SER A 3 -5.81 -4.16 1.90
C SER A 3 -5.32 -4.53 3.30
N SER A 4 -4.79 -5.74 3.48
CA SER A 4 -4.29 -6.25 4.76
C SER A 4 -2.81 -5.94 4.97
N CYS A 5 -2.14 -5.28 4.02
CA CYS A 5 -0.75 -4.80 4.13
C CYS A 5 -0.62 -3.53 4.98
N VAL A 6 -1.32 -3.45 6.11
CA VAL A 6 -1.35 -2.29 7.02
C VAL A 6 -0.79 -2.68 8.39
N ILE A 7 -0.55 -1.69 9.27
CA ILE A 7 -0.27 -1.99 10.68
C ILE A 7 -1.63 -2.27 11.34
N ASP A 8 -1.74 -3.39 12.03
CA ASP A 8 -2.89 -3.73 12.86
C ASP A 8 -2.35 -4.10 14.24
N HIS A 9 -2.85 -3.43 15.28
CA HIS A 9 -2.41 -3.64 16.66
C HIS A 9 -2.99 -4.91 17.29
N GLU A 10 -4.17 -5.33 16.83
CA GLU A 10 -4.86 -6.54 17.30
C GLU A 10 -4.34 -7.79 16.58
N ASN A 11 -3.83 -7.61 15.35
CA ASN A 11 -3.15 -8.67 14.60
C ASN A 11 -1.80 -8.21 14.03
N PRO A 12 -0.74 -8.20 14.85
CA PRO A 12 0.57 -7.67 14.45
C PRO A 12 1.19 -8.35 13.23
N PHE A 13 0.78 -9.59 12.91
CA PHE A 13 1.31 -10.39 11.80
C PHE A 13 0.46 -10.35 10.53
N ILE A 14 -0.65 -9.59 10.52
CA ILE A 14 -1.57 -9.56 9.38
C ILE A 14 -0.86 -9.09 8.11
N ARG A 15 0.10 -8.16 8.25
CA ARG A 15 0.91 -7.62 7.18
C ARG A 15 1.81 -8.69 6.58
N GLU A 16 2.55 -9.41 7.40
CA GLU A 16 3.49 -10.45 6.99
C GLU A 16 2.74 -11.59 6.30
N HIS A 17 1.59 -11.99 6.85
CA HIS A 17 0.72 -12.98 6.23
C HIS A 17 0.19 -12.52 4.87
N ALA A 18 -0.25 -11.27 4.75
CA ALA A 18 -0.69 -10.70 3.48
C ALA A 18 0.44 -10.71 2.43
N ILE A 19 1.65 -10.29 2.81
CA ILE A 19 2.83 -10.29 1.94
C ILE A 19 3.16 -11.71 1.46
N LEU A 20 3.17 -12.69 2.38
CA LEU A 20 3.46 -14.08 2.02
C LEU A 20 2.39 -14.65 1.09
N CYS A 21 1.11 -14.37 1.37
CA CYS A 21 -0.01 -14.76 0.53
C CYS A 21 0.12 -14.17 -0.89
N ILE A 22 0.41 -12.88 -1.01
CA ILE A 22 0.63 -12.21 -2.30
C ILE A 22 1.81 -12.86 -3.03
N LYS A 23 2.93 -13.09 -2.35
CA LYS A 23 4.10 -13.76 -2.96
C LYS A 23 3.74 -15.14 -3.51
N ALA A 24 2.94 -15.91 -2.79
CA ALA A 24 2.46 -17.21 -3.25
C ALA A 24 1.52 -17.08 -4.45
N LEU A 25 0.59 -16.11 -4.44
CA LEU A 25 -0.33 -15.85 -5.55
C LEU A 25 0.39 -15.40 -6.84
N LEU A 26 1.53 -14.74 -6.72
CA LEU A 26 2.32 -14.26 -7.86
C LEU A 26 3.35 -15.27 -8.38
N LYS A 27 3.69 -16.28 -7.58
CA LYS A 27 4.72 -17.25 -7.95
C LYS A 27 4.24 -18.07 -9.16
N ASP A 28 5.03 -18.04 -10.23
CA ASP A 28 4.80 -18.78 -11.48
C ASP A 28 3.42 -18.49 -12.12
N ASN A 29 2.81 -17.33 -11.82
CA ASN A 29 1.51 -16.92 -12.33
C ASN A 29 1.61 -15.60 -13.08
N ALA A 30 1.79 -15.68 -14.40
CA ALA A 30 1.95 -14.52 -15.28
C ALA A 30 0.69 -13.63 -15.33
N GLU A 31 -0.50 -14.21 -15.24
CA GLU A 31 -1.78 -13.47 -15.22
C GLU A 31 -1.86 -12.59 -13.98
N ASN A 32 -1.58 -13.14 -12.80
CA ASN A 32 -1.60 -12.37 -11.55
C ASN A 32 -0.47 -11.32 -11.54
N GLN A 33 0.70 -11.62 -12.12
CA GLN A 33 1.77 -10.64 -12.27
C GLN A 33 1.36 -9.47 -13.17
N GLN A 34 0.71 -9.75 -14.31
CA GLN A 34 0.19 -8.72 -15.21
C GLN A 34 -0.90 -7.89 -14.55
N LEU A 35 -1.82 -8.52 -13.81
CA LEU A 35 -2.85 -7.83 -13.05
C LEU A 35 -2.23 -6.85 -12.06
N ILE A 36 -1.27 -7.29 -11.24
CA ILE A 36 -0.59 -6.41 -10.27
C ILE A 36 0.21 -5.31 -10.98
N ALA A 37 0.89 -5.60 -12.09
CA ALA A 37 1.62 -4.59 -12.87
C ALA A 37 0.71 -3.52 -13.48
N SER A 38 -0.56 -3.83 -13.72
CA SER A 38 -1.56 -2.88 -14.23
C SER A 38 -2.17 -1.97 -13.17
N LEU A 39 -1.87 -2.20 -11.88
CA LEU A 39 -2.41 -1.39 -10.80
C LEU A 39 -1.72 -0.02 -10.69
N GLU A 40 -2.52 1.04 -10.75
CA GLU A 40 -2.07 2.41 -10.51
C GLU A 40 -2.35 2.85 -9.06
N ALA A 41 -1.43 3.62 -8.49
CA ALA A 41 -1.62 4.22 -7.19
C ALA A 41 -2.66 5.34 -7.28
N ARG A 42 -3.85 5.14 -6.69
CA ARG A 42 -5.00 6.03 -6.90
C ARG A 42 -5.08 7.21 -5.93
N LYS A 43 -4.88 6.98 -4.63
CA LYS A 43 -5.01 8.03 -3.61
C LYS A 43 -4.12 7.72 -2.41
N VAL A 44 -3.59 8.77 -1.79
CA VAL A 44 -3.11 8.69 -0.41
C VAL A 44 -4.33 8.56 0.47
N VAL A 45 -4.32 7.61 1.39
CA VAL A 45 -5.27 7.62 2.52
C VAL A 45 -4.74 8.69 3.46
N ASP A 46 -5.59 9.66 3.81
CA ASP A 46 -5.23 10.74 4.71
C ASP A 46 -4.86 10.11 6.06
N ASP A 47 -3.58 10.21 6.43
CA ASP A 47 -3.03 9.60 7.62
C ASP A 47 -2.93 10.67 8.71
N ASP A 48 -3.53 10.40 9.86
CA ASP A 48 -3.56 11.35 10.98
C ASP A 48 -2.15 11.81 11.36
N ALA A 49 -1.13 10.95 11.22
CA ALA A 49 0.26 11.30 11.48
C ALA A 49 0.83 12.33 10.48
N ILE A 50 0.39 12.31 9.22
CA ILE A 50 0.83 13.27 8.19
C ILE A 50 0.22 14.64 8.48
N ARG A 51 -1.06 14.68 8.87
CA ARG A 51 -1.74 15.92 9.26
C ARG A 51 -1.17 16.52 10.53
N GLU A 52 -0.92 15.71 11.56
CA GLU A 52 -0.30 16.16 12.82
C GLU A 52 1.09 16.76 12.59
N ALA A 53 1.82 16.26 11.60
CA ALA A 53 3.13 16.80 11.22
C ALA A 53 3.05 18.09 10.36
N GLY A 54 1.84 18.61 10.08
CA GLY A 54 1.66 19.81 9.26
C GLY A 54 2.03 19.60 7.79
N MET A 55 1.86 18.38 7.29
CA MET A 55 2.18 17.99 5.92
C MET A 55 0.93 17.56 5.15
N GLN A 56 1.01 17.62 3.83
CA GLN A 56 0.04 17.07 2.89
C GLN A 56 0.74 16.05 2.00
N ALA A 57 0.10 14.92 1.80
CA ALA A 57 0.59 13.86 0.94
C ALA A 57 -0.23 13.78 -0.34
N GLU A 58 0.46 13.79 -1.47
CA GLU A 58 -0.15 13.68 -2.80
C GLU A 58 0.53 12.57 -3.59
N ILE A 59 -0.23 11.88 -4.46
CA ILE A 59 0.35 10.97 -5.45
C ILE A 59 0.53 11.73 -6.76
N VAL A 60 1.79 11.91 -7.18
CA VAL A 60 2.15 12.50 -8.47
C VAL A 60 2.94 11.47 -9.26
N ASP A 61 2.45 11.12 -10.44
CA ASP A 61 3.03 10.09 -11.32
C ASP A 61 3.27 8.74 -10.61
N GLY A 62 2.31 8.32 -9.77
CA GLY A 62 2.40 7.09 -8.99
C GLY A 62 3.38 7.13 -7.82
N LYS A 63 4.01 8.28 -7.54
CA LYS A 63 4.94 8.47 -6.43
C LYS A 63 4.33 9.35 -5.35
N LEU A 64 4.55 8.98 -4.10
CA LEU A 64 4.19 9.80 -2.95
C LEU A 64 5.09 11.04 -2.88
N LYS A 65 4.48 12.23 -2.85
CA LYS A 65 5.14 13.51 -2.56
C LYS A 65 4.56 14.11 -1.28
N LEU A 66 5.44 14.68 -0.47
CA LEU A 66 5.07 15.38 0.76
C LEU A 66 5.30 16.88 0.56
N ASN A 67 4.28 17.67 0.85
CA ASN A 67 4.34 19.13 0.84
C ASN A 67 4.00 19.64 2.24
N LYS A 68 4.53 20.82 2.60
CA LYS A 68 4.14 21.49 3.83
C LYS A 68 2.77 22.14 3.63
N SER A 69 1.85 21.91 4.57
CA SER A 69 0.51 22.49 4.57
C SER A 69 0.53 24.00 4.80
#